data_AF-A0A220UF14-F1
#
_entry.id   AF-A0A220UF14-F1
#
_cell.length_a   1.000
_cell.length_b   1.000
_cell.length_c   1.000
_cell.angle_alpha   90.00
_cell.angle_beta   90.00
_cell.angle_gamma   90.00
#
_symmetry.space_group_name_H-M   'P 1'
#
loop_
_entity.id
_entity.type
_entity.pdbx_description
1 polymer ?
#
loop_
_entity_poly.entity_id
_entity_poly.type
_entity_poly.pdbx_seq_one_letter_code
_entity_poly.pdbx_strand_id
1 'polypeptide(L)'
;MPSYRLHVPIGALHAGCSPSDVLEQAVLALGTLHVVEQHEVEAPLVAGRRVGRVALRFAVDATTRAAEDAAARHGLAVVIEFLEDTVASIGPDSAVVLPRGEGGRFRPIPATTSR
;
A
#
# COMPACT_ATOMS: atom_id res chain seq x y z
N MET A 1 13.97 -9.72 -8.74
CA MET A 1 12.66 -9.05 -8.62
C MET A 1 12.79 -7.95 -7.58
N PRO A 2 12.48 -6.69 -7.92
CA PRO A 2 12.39 -5.64 -6.91
C PRO A 2 11.26 -5.96 -5.95
N SER A 3 11.50 -5.70 -4.67
CA SER A 3 10.48 -5.78 -3.63
C SER A 3 9.97 -4.37 -3.35
N TYR A 4 8.66 -4.18 -3.34
CA TYR A 4 8.02 -2.93 -2.98
C TYR A 4 7.31 -3.09 -1.64
N ARG A 5 7.13 -1.96 -0.95
CA ARG A 5 6.15 -1.89 0.14
C ARG A 5 5.10 -0.85 -0.22
N LEU A 6 3.87 -1.10 0.16
CA LEU A 6 2.83 -0.08 0.20
C LEU A 6 2.40 0.12 1.65
N HIS A 7 2.22 1.37 2.03
CA HIS A 7 1.69 1.78 3.32
C HIS A 7 0.43 2.60 3.07
N VAL A 8 -0.72 2.05 3.45
CA VAL A 8 -2.04 2.65 3.19
C VAL A 8 -2.68 3.01 4.54
N PRO A 9 -2.86 4.31 4.83
CA PRO A 9 -3.40 4.76 6.11
C PRO A 9 -4.91 4.53 6.17
N ILE A 10 -5.37 4.02 7.29
CA ILE A 10 -6.77 3.67 7.53
C ILE A 10 -7.44 4.85 8.23
N GLY A 11 -8.51 5.36 7.62
CA GLY A 11 -9.38 6.36 8.20
C GLY A 11 -10.46 5.74 9.09
N ALA A 12 -11.72 5.99 8.77
CA ALA A 12 -12.87 5.35 9.40
C ALA A 12 -13.20 4.00 8.76
N LEU A 13 -13.48 3.00 9.59
CA LEU A 13 -14.03 1.72 9.15
C LEU A 13 -15.49 1.89 8.74
N HIS A 14 -15.93 1.10 7.77
CA HIS A 14 -17.33 0.95 7.43
C HIS A 14 -18.10 0.25 8.56
N ALA A 15 -19.41 0.46 8.58
CA ALA A 15 -20.27 -0.13 9.59
C ALA A 15 -20.21 -1.67 9.54
N GLY A 16 -19.88 -2.29 10.68
CA GLY A 16 -19.76 -3.75 10.79
C GLY A 16 -18.38 -4.31 10.42
N CYS A 17 -17.46 -3.48 9.91
CA CYS A 17 -16.09 -3.88 9.61
C CYS A 17 -15.17 -3.70 10.83
N SER A 18 -14.10 -4.47 10.84
CA SER A 18 -13.07 -4.53 11.86
C SER A 18 -11.69 -4.26 11.26
N PRO A 19 -10.68 -3.90 12.08
CA PRO A 19 -9.32 -3.71 11.58
C PRO A 19 -8.71 -4.94 10.89
N SER A 20 -9.11 -6.16 11.28
CA SER A 20 -8.65 -7.39 10.62
C SER A 20 -9.17 -7.50 9.19
N ASP A 21 -10.41 -7.07 8.94
CA ASP A 21 -11.01 -7.11 7.60
C ASP A 21 -10.22 -6.23 6.63
N VAL A 22 -9.68 -5.09 7.11
CA VAL A 22 -8.85 -4.20 6.27
C VAL A 22 -7.58 -4.90 5.80
N LEU A 23 -6.89 -5.63 6.68
CA LEU A 23 -5.68 -6.37 6.30
C LEU A 23 -6.00 -7.46 5.28
N GLU A 24 -7.07 -8.22 5.51
CA GLU A 24 -7.51 -9.30 4.62
C GLU A 24 -7.91 -8.77 3.23
N GLN A 25 -8.72 -7.70 3.18
CA GLN A 25 -9.14 -7.09 1.91
C GLN A 25 -7.97 -6.45 1.17
N ALA A 26 -7.01 -5.84 1.88
CA ALA A 26 -5.81 -5.28 1.24
C ALA A 26 -4.95 -6.36 0.59
N VAL A 27 -4.74 -7.49 1.28
CA VAL A 27 -4.01 -8.65 0.75
C VAL A 27 -4.75 -9.25 -0.45
N LEU A 28 -6.08 -9.38 -0.35
CA LEU A 28 -6.92 -9.86 -1.45
C LEU A 28 -6.76 -8.98 -2.69
N ALA A 29 -6.94 -7.66 -2.55
CA ALA A 29 -6.84 -6.71 -3.64
C ALA A 29 -5.46 -6.76 -4.32
N LEU A 30 -4.38 -6.69 -3.54
CA LEU A 30 -3.02 -6.73 -4.08
C LEU A 30 -2.69 -8.09 -4.71
N GLY A 31 -3.19 -9.18 -4.11
CA GLY A 31 -3.00 -10.55 -4.56
C GLY A 31 -3.59 -10.85 -5.94
N THR A 32 -4.50 -10.01 -6.45
CA THR A 32 -5.00 -10.12 -7.83
C THR A 32 -3.97 -9.69 -8.87
N LEU A 33 -2.95 -8.92 -8.47
CA LEU A 33 -1.95 -8.31 -9.36
C LEU A 33 -0.53 -8.81 -9.09
N HIS A 34 -0.17 -8.97 -7.82
CA HIS A 34 1.20 -9.22 -7.37
C HIS A 34 1.26 -10.28 -6.29
N VAL A 35 2.39 -10.99 -6.20
CA VAL A 35 2.64 -11.90 -5.08
C VAL A 35 2.94 -11.09 -3.82
N VAL A 36 2.09 -11.24 -2.81
CA VAL A 36 2.28 -10.62 -1.48
C VAL A 36 3.26 -11.47 -0.67
N GLU A 37 4.39 -10.87 -0.32
CA GLU A 37 5.47 -11.52 0.44
C GLU A 37 5.29 -11.37 1.96
N GLN A 38 4.68 -10.28 2.39
CA GLN A 38 4.48 -9.95 3.81
C GLN A 38 3.32 -8.97 3.96
N HIS A 39 2.59 -9.05 5.06
CA HIS A 39 1.49 -8.14 5.38
C HIS A 39 1.40 -7.91 6.90
N GLU A 40 1.23 -6.66 7.31
CA GLU A 40 1.12 -6.29 8.72
C GLU A 40 0.25 -5.03 8.90
N VAL A 41 -0.24 -4.82 10.12
CA VAL A 41 -0.88 -3.56 10.53
C VAL A 41 0.10 -2.80 11.41
N GLU A 42 0.32 -1.54 11.08
CA GLU A 42 1.22 -0.65 11.82
C GLU A 42 0.44 0.56 12.36
N ALA A 43 0.99 1.23 13.38
CA ALA A 43 0.46 2.49 13.89
C ALA A 43 1.57 3.51 14.19
N PRO A 44 2.36 3.94 13.17
CA PRO A 44 3.44 4.89 13.35
C PRO A 44 2.93 6.29 13.71
N LEU A 45 3.84 7.12 14.25
CA LEU A 45 3.63 8.54 14.41
C LEU A 45 3.91 9.26 13.09
N VAL A 46 2.88 9.87 12.49
CA VAL A 46 2.95 10.73 11.31
C VAL A 46 2.52 12.13 11.73
N ALA A 47 3.40 13.12 11.57
CA ALA A 47 3.15 14.51 11.98
C ALA A 47 2.62 14.65 13.44
N GLY A 48 3.15 13.83 14.36
CA GLY A 48 2.76 13.85 15.77
C GLY A 48 1.49 13.06 16.13
N ARG A 49 0.80 12.44 15.16
CA ARG A 49 -0.40 11.63 15.37
C ARG A 49 -0.13 10.16 15.04
N ARG A 50 -0.69 9.24 15.83
CA ARG A 50 -0.70 7.80 15.46
C ARG A 50 -1.67 7.58 14.30
N VAL A 51 -1.16 7.06 13.20
CA VAL A 51 -1.95 6.72 12.01
C VAL A 51 -1.91 5.21 11.85
N GLY A 52 -3.06 4.55 12.03
CA GLY A 52 -3.19 3.13 11.70
C GLY A 52 -3.04 2.94 10.20
N ARG A 53 -2.26 1.96 9.77
CA ARG A 53 -2.04 1.69 8.34
C ARG A 53 -1.81 0.22 8.08
N VAL A 54 -2.26 -0.25 6.92
CA VAL A 54 -1.82 -1.54 6.38
C VAL A 54 -0.46 -1.35 5.72
N ALA A 55 0.46 -2.28 5.98
CA ALA A 55 1.73 -2.37 5.28
C ALA A 55 1.82 -3.72 4.56
N LEU A 56 1.91 -3.70 3.22
CA LEU A 56 2.10 -4.90 2.40
C LEU A 56 3.45 -4.82 1.70
N ARG A 57 4.13 -5.97 1.60
CA ARG A 57 5.35 -6.15 0.81
C ARG A 57 5.02 -7.09 -0.35
N PHE A 58 5.49 -6.75 -1.54
CA PHE A 58 5.19 -7.53 -2.74
C PHE A 58 6.32 -7.48 -3.76
N ALA A 59 6.41 -8.51 -4.59
CA ALA A 59 7.32 -8.57 -5.71
C ALA A 59 6.59 -8.15 -6.99
N VAL A 60 7.28 -7.37 -7.83
CA VAL A 60 6.79 -7.00 -9.16
C VAL A 60 7.58 -7.75 -10.21
N ASP A 61 6.87 -8.41 -11.12
CA ASP A 61 7.47 -9.10 -12.27
C ASP A 61 7.41 -8.21 -13.52
N ALA A 62 8.47 -7.45 -13.75
CA ALA A 62 8.62 -6.63 -14.94
C ALA A 62 10.11 -6.49 -15.33
N THR A 63 10.35 -6.19 -16.61
CA THR A 63 11.71 -6.23 -17.19
C THR A 63 12.44 -4.89 -17.13
N THR A 64 11.76 -3.80 -16.78
CA THR A 64 12.36 -2.46 -16.69
C THR A 64 11.91 -1.74 -15.43
N ARG A 65 12.79 -0.90 -14.88
CA ARG A 65 12.49 -0.07 -13.70
C ARG A 65 11.22 0.76 -13.84
N ALA A 66 11.03 1.39 -14.99
CA ALA A 66 9.85 2.22 -15.22
C ALA A 66 8.55 1.39 -15.22
N ALA A 67 8.57 0.20 -15.82
CA ALA A 67 7.44 -0.72 -15.81
C ALA A 67 7.18 -1.27 -14.39
N GLU A 68 8.24 -1.57 -13.64
CA GLU A 68 8.12 -2.02 -12.25
C GLU A 68 7.47 -0.95 -11.36
N ASP A 69 7.94 0.30 -11.44
CA ASP A 69 7.38 1.42 -10.67
C ASP A 69 5.93 1.71 -11.09
N ALA A 70 5.59 1.59 -12.38
CA ALA A 70 4.23 1.76 -12.88
C ALA A 70 3.27 0.67 -12.37
N ALA A 71 3.71 -0.59 -12.41
CA ALA A 71 2.93 -1.71 -11.90
C ALA A 71 2.74 -1.64 -10.37
N ALA A 72 3.76 -1.18 -9.63
CA ALA A 72 3.65 -0.93 -8.20
C ALA A 72 2.63 0.19 -7.88
N ARG A 73 2.64 1.29 -8.66
CA ARG A 73 1.64 2.37 -8.51
C ARG A 73 0.23 1.91 -8.83
N HIS A 74 0.07 1.07 -9.86
CA HIS A 74 -1.22 0.49 -10.19
C HIS A 74 -1.74 -0.39 -9.04
N GLY A 75 -0.88 -1.22 -8.46
CA GLY A 75 -1.22 -2.03 -7.28
C GLY A 75 -1.67 -1.18 -6.08
N LEU A 76 -0.98 -0.07 -5.81
CA LEU A 76 -1.39 0.87 -4.77
C LEU A 76 -2.78 1.46 -5.04
N ALA A 77 -3.04 1.92 -6.27
CA ALA A 77 -4.33 2.50 -6.64
C ALA A 77 -5.48 1.49 -6.47
N VAL A 78 -5.29 0.26 -6.94
CA VAL A 78 -6.29 -0.82 -6.81
C VAL A 78 -6.56 -1.15 -5.34
N VAL A 79 -5.53 -1.21 -4.50
CA VAL A 79 -5.70 -1.44 -3.06
C VAL A 79 -6.50 -0.31 -2.40
N ILE A 80 -6.19 0.95 -2.71
CA ILE A 80 -6.91 2.10 -2.14
C ILE A 80 -8.39 2.04 -2.54
N GLU A 81 -8.66 1.97 -3.85
CA GLU A 81 -10.02 1.91 -4.39
C GLU A 81 -10.82 0.74 -3.79
N PHE A 82 -10.23 -0.45 -3.75
CA PHE A 82 -10.90 -1.63 -3.21
C PHE A 82 -11.21 -1.50 -1.71
N LEU A 83 -10.30 -0.92 -0.91
CA LEU A 83 -10.54 -0.72 0.52
C LEU A 83 -11.64 0.32 0.77
N GLU A 84 -11.63 1.41 0.00
CA GLU A 84 -12.66 2.47 0.06
C GLU A 84 -14.05 1.96 -0.31
N ASP A 85 -14.15 1.02 -1.25
CA ASP A 85 -15.42 0.44 -1.65
C ASP A 85 -15.96 -0.61 -0.67
N THR A 86 -15.06 -1.26 0.10
CA THR A 86 -15.42 -2.46 0.86
C THR A 86 -15.45 -2.25 2.37
N VAL A 87 -14.38 -1.71 2.97
CA VAL A 87 -14.14 -1.86 4.42
C VAL A 87 -13.79 -0.58 5.16
N ALA A 88 -13.18 0.41 4.52
CA ALA A 88 -12.72 1.61 5.21
C ALA A 88 -12.41 2.76 4.26
N SER A 89 -12.68 3.99 4.70
CA SER A 89 -12.08 5.18 4.06
C SER A 89 -10.56 5.16 4.22
N ILE A 90 -9.83 5.63 3.22
CA ILE A 90 -8.37 5.79 3.28
C ILE A 90 -8.02 7.22 3.65
N GLY A 91 -7.01 7.39 4.51
CA GLY A 91 -6.50 8.71 4.82
C GLY A 91 -5.67 8.82 6.10
N PRO A 92 -4.83 9.86 6.20
CA PRO A 92 -4.68 10.95 5.23
C PRO A 92 -3.77 10.59 4.03
N ASP A 93 -4.03 11.13 2.84
CA ASP A 93 -3.22 10.89 1.62
C ASP A 93 -1.73 11.16 1.82
N SER A 94 -1.40 12.15 2.65
CA SER A 94 -0.02 12.49 3.00
C SER A 94 0.74 11.38 3.74
N ALA A 95 0.03 10.37 4.26
CA ALA A 95 0.60 9.20 4.92
C ALA A 95 0.66 7.96 4.01
N VAL A 96 0.23 8.07 2.74
CA VAL A 96 0.40 7.02 1.73
C VAL A 96 1.86 6.98 1.29
N VAL A 97 2.49 5.80 1.36
CA VAL A 97 3.90 5.64 0.98
C VAL A 97 4.09 4.38 0.14
N LEU A 98 4.85 4.49 -0.95
CA LEU A 98 5.22 3.38 -1.84
C LEU A 98 6.74 3.33 -2.02
N PRO A 99 7.51 2.76 -1.08
CA PRO A 99 8.93 2.64 -1.28
C PRO A 99 9.33 1.38 -2.06
N ARG A 100 10.41 1.51 -2.83
CA ARG A 100 11.09 0.42 -3.51
C ARG A 100 12.28 -0.07 -2.68
N GLY A 101 12.43 -1.38 -2.57
CA GLY A 101 13.58 -2.04 -1.96
C GLY A 101 14.73 -2.17 -2.94
N GLU A 102 15.86 -1.52 -2.64
CA GLU A 102 17.12 -1.62 -3.37
C GLU A 102 18.28 -1.76 -2.36
N GLY A 103 19.12 -2.79 -2.52
CA GLY A 103 20.31 -2.96 -1.69
C GLY A 103 20.03 -3.09 -0.18
N GLY A 104 18.92 -3.73 0.20
CA GLY A 104 18.51 -3.92 1.60
C GLY A 104 17.89 -2.69 2.27
N ARG A 105 17.60 -1.62 1.51
CA ARG A 105 16.92 -0.42 2.02
C ARG A 105 15.69 -0.09 1.18
N PHE A 106 14.65 0.39 1.84
CA PHE A 106 13.45 0.91 1.19
C PHE A 106 13.58 2.42 0.99
N ARG A 107 13.39 2.88 -0.24
CA ARG A 107 13.42 4.31 -0.60
C ARG A 107 12.13 4.69 -1.31
N PRO A 108 11.54 5.87 -1.03
CA PRO A 108 10.37 6.33 -1.78
C PRO A 108 10.63 6.32 -3.28
N ILE A 109 9.66 5.84 -4.07
CA ILE A 109 9.70 6.11 -5.50
C ILE A 109 9.22 7.55 -5.75
N PRO A 110 9.76 8.26 -6.74
CA PRO A 110 9.27 9.59 -7.09
C PRO A 110 7.76 9.54 -7.39
N ALA A 111 7.00 10.48 -6.81
CA ALA A 111 5.62 10.67 -7.19
C ALA A 111 5.56 10.93 -8.70
N THR A 112 4.60 10.34 -9.39
CA THR A 112 4.35 10.70 -10.78
C THR A 112 3.94 12.17 -10.77
N THR A 113 4.77 13.07 -11.28
CA THR A 113 4.33 14.44 -11.54
C THR A 113 3.30 14.35 -12.65
N SER A 114 2.02 14.30 -12.31
CA SER A 114 0.96 14.60 -13.26
C SER A 114 1.22 16.01 -13.76
N ARG A 115 1.62 16.13 -15.03
CA ARG A 115 1.61 17.40 -15.77
C ARG A 115 0.24 17.57 -16.41
#